data_AF-A0A168QDH4-F1
#
_entry.id   AF-A0A168QDH4-F1
#
_cell.length_a   1.000
_cell.length_b   1.000
_cell.length_c   1.000
_cell.angle_alpha   90.00
_cell.angle_beta   90.00
_cell.angle_gamma   90.00
#
_symmetry.space_group_name_H-M   'P 1'
#
loop_
_entity.id
_entity.type
_entity.pdbx_description
1 polymer ?
#
loop_
_entity_poly.entity_id
_entity_poly.type
_entity_poly.pdbx_seq_one_letter_code
_entity_poly.pdbx_strand_id
1 'polypeptide(L)'
;MGAALSCIIWMGLSLYFAIISFQAKSPFYSYINTTAIYIFGTINLVFFGIALGTLLPIYFKSYHGIKRATLFIFVALAFLLLDMLINTILFIVDRDNYVNWCIRSASLNLKVILQQVDGSSDPQAPSATGFSTEMGDFYNCSRTWEDELKFSIMMTIVMIMVYSYWAISLHSYSHKLRIDLRVMMTQNMNNTRLPMMMPAQGGPIVTGADIMLQ
;
A
#
# COMPACT_ATOMS: atom_id res chain seq x y z
N MET A 1 -16.19 0.18 9.06
CA MET A 1 -15.08 0.86 9.76
C MET A 1 -13.72 0.38 9.29
N GLY A 2 -13.49 -0.93 9.09
CA GLY A 2 -12.20 -1.44 8.58
C GLY A 2 -11.68 -0.77 7.30
N ALA A 3 -12.54 -0.53 6.31
CA ALA A 3 -12.18 0.15 5.06
C ALA A 3 -11.66 1.59 5.21
N ALA A 4 -12.19 2.36 6.18
CA ALA A 4 -11.73 3.72 6.43
C ALA A 4 -10.39 3.72 7.18
N LEU A 5 -10.24 2.83 8.16
CA LEU A 5 -8.99 2.64 8.90
C LEU A 5 -7.85 2.21 7.97
N SER A 6 -8.10 1.26 7.05
CA SER A 6 -7.09 0.84 6.08
C SER A 6 -6.65 1.99 5.18
N CYS A 7 -7.56 2.85 4.72
CA CYS A 7 -7.21 4.02 3.92
C CYS A 7 -6.35 5.03 4.70
N ILE A 8 -6.67 5.27 5.98
CA ILE A 8 -5.88 6.17 6.83
C ILE A 8 -4.46 5.62 7.05
N ILE A 9 -4.34 4.32 7.34
CA ILE A 9 -3.04 3.69 7.53
C ILE A 9 -2.22 3.72 6.23
N TRP A 10 -2.83 3.42 5.09
CA TRP A 10 -2.17 3.55 3.79
C TRP A 10 -1.71 4.97 3.49
N MET A 11 -2.55 5.98 3.78
CA MET A 11 -2.14 7.36 3.63
C MET A 11 -0.91 7.69 4.48
N GLY A 12 -0.91 7.30 5.76
CA GLY A 12 0.21 7.57 6.66
C GLY A 12 1.50 6.88 6.19
N LEU A 13 1.43 5.58 5.88
CA LEU A 13 2.58 4.80 5.44
C LEU A 13 3.12 5.28 4.09
N SER A 14 2.27 5.54 3.12
CA SER A 14 2.72 5.98 1.79
C SER A 14 3.25 7.40 1.80
N LEU A 15 2.69 8.30 2.62
CA LEU A 15 3.28 9.62 2.81
C LEU A 15 4.65 9.52 3.48
N TYR A 16 4.80 8.68 4.50
CA TYR A 16 6.07 8.44 5.17
C TYR A 16 7.14 7.92 4.20
N PHE A 17 6.81 6.91 3.39
CA PHE A 17 7.72 6.38 2.38
C PHE A 17 8.06 7.40 1.28
N ALA A 18 7.09 8.21 0.85
CA ALA A 18 7.34 9.28 -0.11
C ALA A 18 8.33 10.33 0.44
N ILE A 19 8.14 10.78 1.68
CA ILE A 19 9.02 11.78 2.31
C ILE A 19 10.45 11.26 2.42
N ILE A 20 10.63 10.03 2.92
CA ILE A 20 11.97 9.44 3.06
C ILE A 20 12.65 9.28 1.69
N SER A 21 11.88 8.87 0.69
CA SER A 21 12.39 8.68 -0.67
C SER A 21 12.86 10.00 -1.29
N PHE A 22 12.14 11.11 -1.06
CA PHE A 22 12.58 12.43 -1.54
C PHE A 22 13.80 12.97 -0.79
N GLN A 23 14.09 12.45 0.40
CA GLN A 23 15.36 12.70 1.10
C GLN A 23 16.52 11.82 0.58
N ALA A 24 16.32 11.12 -0.55
CA ALA A 24 17.28 10.17 -1.12
C ALA A 24 17.70 9.06 -0.15
N LYS A 25 16.81 8.70 0.77
CA LYS A 25 16.98 7.62 1.74
C LYS A 25 15.95 6.54 1.48
N SER A 26 16.22 5.35 1.97
CA SER A 26 15.23 4.27 1.96
C SER A 26 15.17 3.60 3.34
N PRO A 27 14.00 3.13 3.77
CA PRO A 27 13.86 2.43 5.05
C PRO A 27 14.33 0.97 4.99
N PHE A 28 14.56 0.42 3.79
CA PHE A 28 14.87 -1.00 3.58
C PHE A 28 16.32 -1.25 3.13
N TYR A 29 16.94 -0.27 2.48
CA TYR A 29 18.26 -0.40 1.87
C TYR A 29 19.15 0.76 2.30
N SER A 30 20.36 0.43 2.75
CA SER A 30 21.38 1.45 3.06
C SER A 30 21.98 2.07 1.80
N TYR A 31 22.04 1.30 0.71
CA TYR A 31 22.56 1.75 -0.59
C TYR A 31 21.75 1.14 -1.74
N ILE A 32 21.15 2.01 -2.56
CA ILE A 32 20.50 1.67 -3.82
C ILE A 32 20.56 2.90 -4.72
N ASN A 33 20.47 2.72 -6.03
CA ASN A 33 20.49 3.83 -6.98
C ASN A 33 19.42 4.87 -6.64
N THR A 34 19.84 6.14 -6.51
CA THR A 34 18.97 7.26 -6.12
C THR A 34 17.78 7.43 -7.08
N THR A 35 17.95 7.10 -8.36
CA THR A 35 16.85 7.12 -9.34
C THR A 35 15.72 6.16 -8.94
N ALA A 36 16.07 4.94 -8.49
CA ALA A 36 15.08 3.96 -8.04
C ALA A 36 14.32 4.45 -6.80
N ILE A 37 15.03 5.11 -5.86
CA ILE A 37 14.42 5.72 -4.67
C ILE A 37 13.39 6.79 -5.06
N TYR A 38 13.71 7.68 -6.00
CA TYR A 38 12.79 8.73 -6.43
C TYR A 38 11.53 8.17 -7.13
N ILE A 39 11.69 7.09 -7.91
CA ILE A 39 10.56 6.40 -8.54
C ILE A 39 9.65 5.79 -7.47
N PHE A 40 10.22 5.08 -6.49
CA PHE A 40 9.47 4.52 -5.36
C PHE A 40 8.71 5.60 -4.57
N GLY A 41 9.36 6.75 -4.35
CA GLY A 41 8.75 7.91 -3.70
C GLY A 41 7.56 8.48 -4.47
N THR A 42 7.69 8.59 -5.79
CA THR A 42 6.63 9.11 -6.66
C THR A 42 5.42 8.17 -6.70
N ILE A 43 5.65 6.86 -6.79
CA ILE A 43 4.56 5.87 -6.75
C ILE A 43 3.82 5.92 -5.42
N ASN A 44 4.53 6.05 -4.29
CA ASN A 44 3.92 6.20 -2.97
C ASN A 44 3.13 7.51 -2.84
N LEU A 45 3.62 8.61 -3.42
CA LEU A 45 2.91 9.90 -3.41
C LEU A 45 1.61 9.82 -4.24
N VAL A 46 1.63 9.16 -5.39
CA VAL A 46 0.41 8.91 -6.18
C VAL A 46 -0.56 8.03 -5.41
N PHE A 47 -0.07 6.96 -4.76
CA PHE A 47 -0.91 6.07 -3.97
C PHE A 47 -1.53 6.78 -2.76
N PHE A 48 -0.81 7.69 -2.10
CA PHE A 48 -1.35 8.58 -1.08
C PHE A 48 -2.54 9.40 -1.60
N GLY A 49 -2.39 10.00 -2.79
CA GLY A 49 -3.48 10.76 -3.43
C GLY A 49 -4.71 9.90 -3.72
N ILE A 50 -4.51 8.65 -4.18
CA ILE A 50 -5.61 7.71 -4.42
C ILE A 50 -6.27 7.28 -3.11
N ALA A 51 -5.50 7.00 -2.07
CA ALA A 51 -6.03 6.63 -0.75
C ALA A 51 -6.83 7.78 -0.12
N LEU A 52 -6.34 9.02 -0.22
CA LEU A 52 -7.07 10.23 0.18
C LEU A 52 -8.37 10.39 -0.62
N GLY A 53 -8.31 10.24 -1.95
CA GLY A 53 -9.47 10.31 -2.82
C GLY A 53 -10.51 9.22 -2.53
N THR A 54 -10.08 8.07 -2.02
CA THR A 54 -10.95 6.93 -1.65
C THR A 54 -11.71 7.17 -0.33
N LEU A 55 -11.23 8.05 0.55
CA LEU A 55 -11.97 8.42 1.77
C LEU A 55 -13.27 9.17 1.47
N LEU A 56 -13.29 10.03 0.45
CA LEU A 56 -14.48 10.78 0.05
C LEU A 56 -15.69 9.90 -0.27
N PRO A 57 -15.61 8.91 -1.20
CA PRO A 57 -16.75 8.06 -1.53
C PRO A 57 -17.14 7.12 -0.37
N ILE A 58 -16.20 6.78 0.53
CA ILE A 58 -16.51 6.06 1.78
C ILE A 58 -17.35 6.94 2.71
N TYR A 59 -17.01 8.22 2.86
CA TYR A 59 -17.75 9.16 3.69
C TYR A 59 -19.17 9.42 3.17
N PHE A 60 -19.32 9.66 1.87
CA PHE A 60 -20.62 9.88 1.23
C PHE A 60 -21.42 8.59 0.96
N LYS A 61 -20.88 7.41 1.32
CA LYS A 61 -21.48 6.09 1.08
C LYS A 61 -21.95 5.89 -0.37
N SER A 62 -21.23 6.45 -1.34
CA SER A 62 -21.61 6.37 -2.75
C SER A 62 -21.12 5.06 -3.37
N TYR A 63 -22.05 4.20 -3.81
CA TYR A 63 -21.70 2.93 -4.46
C TYR A 63 -20.84 3.09 -5.71
N HIS A 64 -21.22 4.01 -6.60
CA HIS A 64 -20.48 4.26 -7.84
C HIS A 64 -19.07 4.80 -7.57
N GLY A 65 -18.92 5.65 -6.55
CA GLY A 65 -17.63 6.17 -6.12
C GLY A 65 -16.73 5.07 -5.56
N ILE A 66 -17.25 4.24 -4.65
CA ILE A 66 -16.48 3.16 -4.03
C ILE A 66 -16.03 2.13 -5.06
N LYS A 67 -16.90 1.74 -6.01
CA LYS A 67 -16.54 0.77 -7.07
C LYS A 67 -15.35 1.25 -7.90
N ARG A 68 -15.36 2.53 -8.32
CA ARG A 68 -14.24 3.12 -9.08
C ARG A 68 -12.99 3.23 -8.23
N ALA A 69 -13.12 3.70 -6.99
CA ALA A 69 -12.01 3.83 -6.07
C ALA A 69 -11.32 2.48 -5.77
N THR A 70 -12.09 1.40 -5.58
CA THR A 70 -11.55 0.06 -5.40
C THR A 70 -10.69 -0.37 -6.59
N LEU A 71 -11.14 -0.13 -7.84
CA LEU A 71 -10.34 -0.45 -9.03
C LEU A 71 -9.01 0.32 -9.05
N PHE A 72 -9.04 1.63 -8.80
CA PHE A 72 -7.82 2.45 -8.74
C PHE A 72 -6.86 1.98 -7.66
N ILE A 73 -7.37 1.61 -6.47
CA ILE A 73 -6.56 1.05 -5.39
C ILE A 73 -5.88 -0.26 -5.83
N PHE A 74 -6.60 -1.19 -6.47
CA PHE A 74 -5.99 -2.44 -6.93
C PHE A 74 -4.88 -2.20 -7.96
N VAL A 75 -5.13 -1.32 -8.94
CA VAL A 75 -4.13 -1.00 -9.97
C VAL A 75 -2.90 -0.33 -9.34
N ALA A 76 -3.10 0.66 -8.48
CA ALA A 76 -1.99 1.37 -7.85
C ALA A 76 -1.20 0.50 -6.86
N LEU A 77 -1.89 -0.39 -6.12
CA LEU A 77 -1.23 -1.40 -5.29
C LEU A 77 -0.39 -2.36 -6.12
N ALA A 78 -0.88 -2.81 -7.28
CA ALA A 78 -0.11 -3.69 -8.15
C ALA A 78 1.20 -3.02 -8.61
N PHE A 79 1.15 -1.74 -9.01
CA PHE A 79 2.35 -0.98 -9.35
C PHE A 79 3.29 -0.80 -8.15
N LEU A 80 2.76 -0.46 -6.97
CA LEU A 80 3.56 -0.27 -5.76
C LEU A 80 4.28 -1.55 -5.33
N LEU A 81 3.58 -2.69 -5.35
CA LEU A 81 4.17 -3.98 -5.00
C LEU A 81 5.20 -4.44 -6.04
N LEU A 82 4.93 -4.20 -7.32
CA LEU A 82 5.87 -4.51 -8.40
C LEU A 82 7.14 -3.66 -8.29
N ASP A 83 7.02 -2.37 -7.98
CA ASP A 83 8.17 -1.48 -7.77
C ASP A 83 9.02 -1.93 -6.57
N MET A 84 8.39 -2.31 -5.45
CA MET A 84 9.12 -2.88 -4.31
C MET A 84 9.89 -4.16 -4.67
N LEU A 85 9.29 -5.02 -5.51
CA LEU A 85 9.94 -6.24 -5.98
C LEU A 85 11.13 -5.92 -6.90
N ILE A 86 10.99 -4.96 -7.82
CA ILE A 86 12.09 -4.49 -8.67
C ILE A 86 13.23 -3.92 -7.81
N ASN A 87 12.91 -3.08 -6.82
CA ASN A 87 13.92 -2.50 -5.94
C ASN A 87 14.67 -3.58 -5.14
N THR A 88 13.98 -4.64 -4.74
CA THR A 88 14.61 -5.80 -4.08
C THR A 88 15.58 -6.52 -5.04
N ILE A 89 15.18 -6.74 -6.29
CA ILE A 89 16.03 -7.38 -7.31
C ILE A 89 17.25 -6.51 -7.63
N LEU A 90 17.05 -5.19 -7.78
CA LEU A 90 18.16 -4.26 -8.03
C LEU A 90 19.18 -4.32 -6.90
N PHE A 91 18.74 -4.36 -5.65
CA PHE A 91 19.62 -4.50 -4.49
C PHE A 91 20.40 -5.84 -4.47
N ILE A 92 19.77 -6.93 -4.97
CA ILE A 92 20.44 -8.23 -5.10
C ILE A 92 21.57 -8.17 -6.14
N VAL A 93 21.29 -7.58 -7.30
CA VAL A 93 22.23 -7.52 -8.43
C VAL A 93 23.40 -6.58 -8.11
N ASP A 94 23.15 -5.51 -7.36
CA ASP A 94 24.13 -4.44 -7.12
C ASP A 94 25.05 -4.68 -5.90
N ARG A 95 25.30 -5.95 -5.55
CA ARG A 95 26.09 -6.36 -4.38
C ARG A 95 27.48 -5.74 -4.37
N ASP A 96 28.19 -5.79 -5.50
CA ASP A 96 29.59 -5.35 -5.56
C ASP A 96 29.70 -3.84 -5.33
N ASN A 97 28.77 -3.06 -5.87
CA ASN A 97 28.70 -1.61 -5.64
C ASN A 97 28.31 -1.28 -4.20
N TYR A 98 27.41 -2.07 -3.58
CA TYR A 98 27.10 -1.96 -2.16
C TYR A 98 28.34 -2.19 -1.29
N VAL A 99 29.11 -3.25 -1.54
CA VAL A 99 30.30 -3.58 -0.74
C VAL A 99 31.36 -2.48 -0.87
N ASN A 100 31.60 -1.98 -2.09
CA ASN A 100 32.51 -0.87 -2.34
C ASN A 100 32.07 0.41 -1.62
N TRP A 101 30.77 0.73 -1.66
CA TRP A 101 30.21 1.87 -0.92
C TRP A 101 30.36 1.71 0.59
N CYS A 102 30.11 0.51 1.13
CA CYS A 102 30.23 0.20 2.55
C CYS A 102 31.66 0.42 3.05
N ILE A 103 32.65 -0.13 2.34
CA ILE A 103 34.08 0.05 2.68
C ILE A 103 34.48 1.53 2.61
N ARG A 104 34.05 2.25 1.57
CA ARG A 104 34.35 3.69 1.42
C ARG A 104 33.69 4.52 2.53
N SER A 105 32.46 4.21 2.90
CA SER A 105 31.73 4.93 3.95
C SER A 105 32.31 4.67 5.35
N ALA A 106 32.74 3.43 5.63
CA ALA A 106 33.39 3.07 6.87
C ALA A 106 34.80 3.69 7.00
N SER A 107 35.60 3.63 5.94
CA SER A 107 36.96 4.20 5.91
C SER A 107 36.97 5.73 6.02
N LEU A 108 35.99 6.44 5.47
CA LEU A 108 35.84 7.89 5.63
C LEU A 108 35.69 8.31 7.10
N ASN A 109 34.89 7.59 7.89
CA ASN A 109 34.73 7.86 9.31
C ASN A 109 36.04 7.62 10.09
N LEU A 110 36.77 6.57 9.74
CA LEU A 110 38.06 6.27 10.37
C LEU A 110 39.12 7.34 10.06
N LYS A 111 39.16 7.84 8.81
CA LYS A 111 40.10 8.91 8.41
C LYS A 111 39.86 10.20 9.17
N VAL A 112 38.60 10.57 9.43
CA VAL A 112 38.25 11.74 10.24
C VAL A 112 38.75 11.58 11.67
N ILE A 113 38.57 10.40 12.27
CA ILE A 113 39.05 10.11 13.63
C ILE A 113 40.58 10.15 13.70
N LEU A 114 41.27 9.54 12.73
CA LEU A 114 42.73 9.56 12.67
C LEU A 114 43.30 10.97 12.48
N GLN A 115 42.71 11.79 11.61
CA GLN A 115 43.12 13.18 11.44
C GLN A 115 42.88 14.03 12.70
N GLN A 116 41.88 13.68 13.52
CA GLN A 116 41.60 14.39 14.75
C GLN A 116 42.56 14.01 15.89
N VAL A 117 43.14 12.80 15.86
CA VAL A 117 44.18 12.35 16.81
C VAL A 117 45.56 12.95 16.46
N ASP A 118 45.85 13.18 15.18
CA ASP A 118 47.10 13.80 14.70
C ASP A 118 47.20 15.31 15.02
N GLY A 119 46.12 15.94 15.51
CA GLY A 119 46.11 17.32 16.01
C GLY A 119 46.76 17.49 17.39
N SER A 120 47.07 16.39 18.08
CA SER A 120 47.77 16.37 19.37
C SER A 120 49.19 15.83 19.21
N SER A 121 50.10 16.74 18.83
CA SER A 121 51.50 16.79 19.24
C SER A 121 52.33 15.49 19.25
N ASP A 122 52.95 15.14 18.11
CA ASP A 122 54.37 14.70 18.05
C ASP A 122 54.88 14.63 16.58
N PRO A 123 56.01 15.26 16.18
CA PRO A 123 56.54 15.17 14.82
C PRO A 123 57.19 13.82 14.44
N GLN A 124 57.03 12.78 15.26
CA GLN A 124 57.84 11.57 15.17
C GLN A 124 57.08 10.25 15.39
N ALA A 125 55.78 10.22 15.05
CA ALA A 125 55.08 8.96 14.83
C ALA A 125 55.28 8.52 13.38
N PRO A 126 55.71 7.27 13.09
CA PRO A 126 55.82 6.80 11.72
C PRO A 126 54.42 6.94 11.11
N SER A 127 54.38 7.66 9.98
CA SER A 127 53.18 7.78 9.16
C SER A 127 52.47 6.43 9.14
N ALA A 128 51.20 6.39 9.53
CA ALA A 128 50.37 5.19 9.48
C ALA A 128 50.10 4.79 8.02
N THR A 129 51.17 4.56 7.26
CA THR A 129 51.21 3.91 5.96
C THR A 129 51.08 2.42 6.21
N GLY A 130 49.86 1.93 6.37
CA GLY A 130 49.70 0.49 6.56
C GLY A 130 48.33 -0.05 6.94
N PHE A 131 47.32 0.77 7.23
CA PHE A 131 45.96 0.24 7.33
C PHE A 131 45.30 0.25 5.95
N SER A 132 45.76 -0.67 5.08
CA SER A 132 45.13 -0.92 3.79
C SER A 132 43.77 -1.58 4.02
N THR A 133 42.76 -0.75 4.30
CA THR A 133 41.33 -1.12 4.34
C THR A 133 40.80 -1.63 3.00
N GLU A 134 41.62 -1.61 1.95
CA GLU A 134 41.31 -2.12 0.62
C GLU A 134 41.54 -3.62 0.44
N MET A 135 42.26 -4.29 1.36
CA MET A 135 42.54 -5.73 1.24
C MET A 135 41.62 -6.56 2.14
N GLY A 136 40.46 -6.91 1.60
CA GLY A 136 39.56 -7.89 2.20
C GLY A 136 38.54 -7.28 3.15
N ASP A 137 37.38 -7.92 3.22
CA ASP A 137 36.15 -7.53 3.91
C ASP A 137 36.30 -7.33 5.45
N PHE A 138 37.16 -6.40 5.87
CA PHE A 138 37.53 -6.14 7.26
C PHE A 138 36.33 -5.64 8.08
N TYR A 139 35.37 -5.01 7.40
CA TYR A 139 34.13 -4.48 7.99
C TYR A 139 32.95 -5.45 7.89
N ASN A 140 33.15 -6.68 7.40
CA ASN A 140 32.09 -7.67 7.22
C ASN A 140 30.90 -7.10 6.41
N CYS A 141 31.18 -6.23 5.44
CA CYS A 141 30.21 -5.59 4.56
C CYS A 141 29.42 -6.62 3.75
N SER A 142 30.02 -7.77 3.41
CA SER A 142 29.28 -8.87 2.79
C SER A 142 28.21 -9.45 3.72
N ARG A 143 28.51 -9.58 5.02
CA ARG A 143 27.54 -10.08 6.01
C ARG A 143 26.42 -9.07 6.24
N THR A 144 26.76 -7.78 6.35
CA THR A 144 25.78 -6.70 6.49
C THR A 144 24.82 -6.65 5.29
N TRP A 145 25.35 -6.79 4.07
CA TRP A 145 24.52 -6.88 2.87
C TRP A 145 23.55 -8.06 2.91
N GLU A 146 24.00 -9.25 3.35
CA GLU A 146 23.14 -10.42 3.47
C GLU A 146 22.01 -10.22 4.50
N ASP A 147 22.31 -9.57 5.62
CA ASP A 147 21.33 -9.32 6.67
C ASP A 147 20.31 -8.24 6.23
N GLU A 148 20.76 -7.18 5.56
CA GLU A 148 19.88 -6.18 4.94
C GLU A 148 18.99 -6.80 3.86
N LEU A 149 19.54 -7.69 3.02
CA LEU A 149 18.79 -8.39 1.98
C LEU A 149 17.67 -9.25 2.59
N LYS A 150 18.00 -10.06 3.61
CA LYS A 150 17.01 -10.91 4.30
C LYS A 150 15.91 -10.06 4.94
N PHE A 151 16.28 -8.94 5.57
CA PHE A 151 15.32 -8.00 6.15
C PHE A 151 14.39 -7.41 5.08
N SER A 152 14.95 -6.94 3.96
CA SER A 152 14.17 -6.37 2.87
C SER A 152 13.20 -7.37 2.25
N ILE A 153 13.63 -8.62 2.02
CA ILE A 153 12.76 -9.67 1.49
C ILE A 153 11.61 -9.95 2.47
N MET A 154 11.90 -10.10 3.76
CA MET A 154 10.87 -10.31 4.79
C MET A 154 9.86 -9.16 4.83
N MET A 155 10.33 -7.91 4.79
CA MET A 155 9.45 -6.75 4.80
C MET A 155 8.60 -6.67 3.53
N THR A 156 9.17 -6.96 2.36
CA THR A 156 8.42 -7.02 1.10
C THR A 156 7.29 -8.05 1.15
N ILE A 157 7.55 -9.26 1.67
CA ILE A 157 6.53 -10.30 1.82
C ILE A 157 5.42 -9.86 2.78
N VAL A 158 5.77 -9.30 3.94
CA VAL A 158 4.81 -8.80 4.92
C VAL A 158 3.94 -7.69 4.31
N MET A 159 4.56 -6.77 3.58
CA MET A 159 3.85 -5.68 2.91
C MET A 159 2.87 -6.20 1.86
N ILE A 160 3.26 -7.18 1.04
CA ILE A 160 2.35 -7.84 0.08
C ILE A 160 1.15 -8.44 0.81
N MET A 161 1.35 -9.19 1.89
CA MET A 161 0.26 -9.82 2.64
C MET A 161 -0.68 -8.78 3.27
N VAL A 162 -0.14 -7.78 3.96
CA VAL A 162 -0.95 -6.77 4.64
C VAL A 162 -1.71 -5.89 3.64
N TYR A 163 -1.05 -5.46 2.56
CA TYR A 163 -1.68 -4.58 1.57
C TYR A 163 -2.74 -5.32 0.76
N SER A 164 -2.49 -6.57 0.36
CA SER A 164 -3.50 -7.39 -0.32
C SER A 164 -4.70 -7.69 0.58
N TYR A 165 -4.46 -8.00 1.86
CA TYR A 165 -5.53 -8.20 2.85
C TYR A 165 -6.44 -6.97 2.97
N TRP A 166 -5.85 -5.77 3.10
CA TRP A 166 -6.63 -4.54 3.17
C TRP A 166 -7.34 -4.21 1.85
N ALA A 167 -6.75 -4.50 0.70
CA ALA A 167 -7.41 -4.36 -0.60
C ALA A 167 -8.65 -5.25 -0.74
N ILE A 168 -8.55 -6.52 -0.31
CA ILE A 168 -9.66 -7.47 -0.28
C ILE A 168 -10.75 -6.97 0.68
N SER A 169 -10.37 -6.38 1.82
CA SER A 169 -11.33 -5.81 2.77
C SER A 169 -12.14 -4.65 2.18
N LEU A 170 -11.51 -3.79 1.37
CA LEU A 170 -12.20 -2.73 0.62
C LEU A 170 -13.12 -3.30 -0.45
N HIS A 171 -12.68 -4.36 -1.14
CA HIS A 171 -13.52 -5.05 -2.11
C HIS A 171 -14.77 -5.64 -1.47
N SER A 172 -14.62 -6.33 -0.34
CA SER A 172 -15.73 -6.88 0.44
C SER A 172 -16.72 -5.79 0.89
N TYR A 173 -16.21 -4.63 1.32
CA TYR A 173 -17.05 -3.48 1.65
C TYR A 173 -17.85 -2.96 0.45
N SER A 174 -17.22 -2.86 -0.73
CA SER A 174 -17.91 -2.47 -1.96
C SER A 174 -19.04 -3.44 -2.33
N HIS A 175 -18.84 -4.74 -2.10
CA HIS A 175 -19.83 -5.77 -2.36
C HIS A 175 -21.01 -5.69 -1.40
N LYS A 176 -20.74 -5.47 -0.11
CA LYS A 176 -21.80 -5.29 0.90
C LYS A 176 -22.71 -4.10 0.57
N LEU A 177 -22.12 -2.98 0.14
CA LEU A 177 -22.88 -1.78 -0.23
C LEU A 177 -23.75 -1.99 -1.48
N ARG A 178 -23.30 -2.83 -2.42
CA ARG A 178 -24.09 -3.22 -3.60
C ARG A 178 -25.36 -3.96 -3.21
N ILE A 179 -25.25 -4.89 -2.27
CA ILE A 179 -26.38 -5.71 -1.81
C ILE A 179 -27.40 -4.80 -1.11
N ASP A 180 -26.93 -3.94 -0.20
CA ASP A 180 -27.79 -3.01 0.54
C ASP A 180 -28.57 -2.07 -0.40
N LEU A 181 -27.88 -1.49 -1.39
CA LEU A 181 -28.52 -0.65 -2.41
C LEU A 181 -29.55 -1.42 -3.25
N ARG A 182 -29.30 -2.69 -3.59
CA ARG A 182 -30.28 -3.53 -4.29
C ARG A 182 -31.50 -3.83 -3.42
N VAL A 183 -31.32 -4.12 -2.14
CA VAL A 183 -32.42 -4.38 -1.21
C VAL A 183 -33.29 -3.12 -1.06
N MET A 184 -32.69 -1.94 -0.89
CA MET A 184 -33.43 -0.68 -0.83
C MET A 184 -34.23 -0.40 -2.10
N MET A 185 -33.65 -0.64 -3.29
CA MET A 185 -34.38 -0.49 -4.56
C MET A 185 -35.55 -1.45 -4.67
N THR A 186 -35.36 -2.73 -4.34
CA THR A 186 -36.43 -3.74 -4.38
C THR A 186 -37.54 -3.41 -3.38
N GLN A 187 -37.19 -2.99 -2.17
CA GLN A 187 -38.15 -2.60 -1.14
C GLN A 187 -38.95 -1.35 -1.56
N ASN A 188 -38.29 -0.36 -2.18
CA ASN A 188 -38.98 0.82 -2.68
C ASN A 188 -39.94 0.47 -3.83
N MET A 189 -39.53 -0.39 -4.77
CA MET A 189 -40.42 -0.88 -5.84
C MET A 189 -41.60 -1.68 -5.30
N ASN A 190 -41.42 -2.45 -4.22
CA ASN A 190 -42.50 -3.20 -3.59
C ASN A 190 -43.46 -2.28 -2.81
N ASN A 191 -42.95 -1.26 -2.11
CA ASN A 191 -43.77 -0.24 -1.44
C ASN A 191 -44.52 0.67 -2.42
N THR A 192 -43.97 0.92 -3.60
CA THR A 192 -44.66 1.67 -4.67
C THR A 192 -45.68 0.80 -5.41
N ARG A 193 -45.72 -0.52 -5.13
CA ARG A 193 -46.65 -1.48 -5.73
C ARG A 193 -47.50 -2.19 -4.67
N LEU A 194 -48.40 -1.50 -3.97
CA LEU A 194 -49.65 -2.12 -3.48
C LEU A 194 -50.78 -1.08 -3.28
N PRO A 195 -52.08 -1.41 -3.53
CA PRO A 195 -52.62 -2.56 -4.28
C PRO A 195 -53.40 -2.12 -5.54
N MET A 196 -53.28 -2.87 -6.64
CA MET A 196 -54.31 -2.84 -7.67
C MET A 196 -55.61 -3.37 -7.04
N MET A 197 -56.66 -2.55 -7.04
CA MET A 197 -58.03 -2.94 -6.75
C MET A 197 -58.36 -4.26 -7.46
N MET A 198 -58.72 -5.30 -6.69
CA MET A 198 -59.47 -6.42 -7.23
C MET A 198 -60.84 -5.91 -7.70
N PRO A 199 -61.31 -6.20 -8.92
CA PRO A 199 -62.71 -6.05 -9.23
C PRO A 199 -63.45 -7.19 -8.52
N ALA A 200 -64.21 -6.86 -7.48
CA ALA A 200 -65.21 -7.76 -6.93
C ALA A 200 -66.30 -7.97 -8.00
N GLN A 201 -66.22 -9.09 -8.69
CA GLN A 201 -67.28 -9.63 -9.54
C GLN A 201 -68.52 -9.97 -8.70
N GLY A 202 -69.69 -9.74 -9.28
CA GLY A 202 -70.88 -10.55 -9.01
C GLY A 202 -71.99 -9.83 -8.24
N GLY A 203 -72.71 -8.94 -8.92
CA GLY A 203 -74.05 -8.55 -8.47
C GLY A 203 -75.03 -9.73 -8.54
N PRO A 204 -76.05 -9.79 -7.67
CA PRO A 204 -77.04 -10.85 -7.69
C PRO A 204 -77.96 -10.70 -8.93
N ILE A 205 -78.04 -11.79 -9.71
CA ILE A 205 -79.00 -11.95 -10.80
C ILE A 205 -80.39 -12.10 -10.18
N VAL A 206 -81.25 -11.14 -10.49
CA VAL A 206 -82.70 -11.21 -10.31
C VAL A 206 -83.24 -12.23 -11.32
N THR A 207 -83.87 -13.30 -10.83
CA THR A 207 -84.89 -14.03 -11.60
C THR A 207 -86.12 -14.15 -10.71
N GLY A 208 -87.16 -13.42 -11.07
CA GLY A 208 -88.49 -13.54 -10.49
C GLY A 208 -89.35 -14.52 -11.27
N ALA A 209 -90.45 -14.93 -10.61
CA ALA A 209 -91.63 -15.62 -11.14
C ALA A 209 -91.38 -17.09 -11.57
N ASP A 210 -92.16 -18.10 -11.21
CA ASP A 210 -93.57 -18.11 -10.78
C ASP A 210 -94.04 -19.56 -10.44
N ILE A 211 -95.20 -19.68 -9.78
CA ILE A 211 -96.18 -20.81 -9.82
C ILE A 211 -96.09 -21.99 -8.79
N MET A 212 -96.93 -21.84 -7.76
CA MET A 212 -98.04 -22.69 -7.24
C MET A 212 -98.03 -24.24 -7.18
N LEU A 213 -98.57 -24.70 -6.04
CA LEU A 213 -99.46 -25.87 -5.78
C LEU A 213 -98.88 -27.30 -5.80
N GLN A 214 -98.72 -27.86 -4.60
CA GLN A 214 -99.57 -28.96 -4.09
C GLN A 214 -99.45 -29.07 -2.57
#